data_AF-A0A3D5WIZ4-F1
#
_entry.id   AF-A0A3D5WIZ4-F1
#
_cell.length_a   1.000
_cell.length_b   1.000
_cell.length_c   1.000
_cell.angle_alpha   90.00
_cell.angle_beta   90.00
_cell.angle_gamma   90.00
#
_symmetry.space_group_name_H-M   'P 1'
#
loop_
_entity.id
_entity.type
_entity.pdbx_description
1 polymer ?
#
loop_
_entity_poly.entity_id
_entity_poly.type
_entity_poly.pdbx_seq_one_letter_code
_entity_poly.pdbx_strand_id
1 'polypeptide(L)'
;TPATTTPAPTSKVTPTPNPEAVIYGRPSGNDVIKYTIDDKSNIGDEKTVTFTDGSTVTSKDNGTVRKELSSQDLADSKMGMGVNIGNTLEAVQGISSKKSMAATDYATADPSWFVSAWGNVEITQKYLDTLHSYGINTVRIPIAWTNGDNDDGSYTINAKMLDAVEKAVIYALNNGMYVIINDHWDNQWWGQFGACKRDENNKKVANEEVRAQA
;
A
#
# COMPACT_ATOMS: atom_id res chain seq x y z
N THR A 1 -50.64 48.42 -32.79
CA THR A 1 -50.29 47.32 -31.85
C THR A 1 -49.25 47.85 -30.88
N PRO A 2 -49.50 47.85 -29.56
CA PRO A 2 -48.47 48.27 -28.61
C PRO A 2 -47.40 47.18 -28.49
N ALA A 3 -46.13 47.59 -28.40
CA ALA A 3 -44.99 46.69 -28.22
C ALA A 3 -45.00 46.09 -26.80
N THR A 4 -44.98 44.77 -26.72
CA THR A 4 -44.89 44.02 -25.46
C THR A 4 -43.45 44.12 -24.92
N THR A 5 -43.25 44.72 -23.75
CA THR A 5 -41.96 44.69 -23.05
C THR A 5 -41.83 43.39 -22.27
N THR A 6 -40.81 42.59 -22.59
CA THR A 6 -40.43 41.41 -21.80
C THR A 6 -39.81 41.85 -20.47
N PRO A 7 -40.17 41.25 -19.31
CA PRO A 7 -39.53 41.59 -18.05
C PRO A 7 -38.08 41.10 -18.01
N ALA A 8 -37.21 41.86 -17.32
CA ALA A 8 -35.83 41.48 -17.08
C ALA A 8 -35.74 40.18 -16.25
N PRO A 9 -34.72 39.31 -16.50
CA PRO A 9 -34.54 38.10 -15.73
C PRO A 9 -34.23 38.45 -14.28
N THR A 10 -34.95 37.85 -13.34
CA THR A 10 -34.66 37.93 -11.92
C THR A 10 -33.26 37.38 -11.64
N SER A 11 -32.45 38.12 -10.88
CA SER A 11 -31.13 37.65 -10.42
C SER A 11 -31.28 36.30 -9.73
N LYS A 12 -30.57 35.29 -10.24
CA LYS A 12 -30.43 33.99 -9.58
C LYS A 12 -29.75 34.22 -8.24
N VAL A 13 -30.45 33.94 -7.15
CA VAL A 13 -29.84 33.83 -5.82
C VAL A 13 -28.90 32.63 -5.88
N THR A 14 -27.60 32.88 -5.76
CA THR A 14 -26.62 31.81 -5.58
C THR A 14 -26.80 31.26 -4.16
N PRO A 15 -27.16 29.98 -3.97
CA PRO A 15 -27.28 29.41 -2.64
C PRO A 15 -25.93 29.44 -1.94
N THR A 16 -25.91 29.94 -0.70
CA THR A 16 -24.73 29.89 0.17
C THR A 16 -24.36 28.42 0.42
N PRO A 17 -23.11 27.98 0.20
CA PRO A 17 -22.74 26.59 0.40
C PRO A 17 -22.95 26.17 1.86
N ASN A 18 -23.67 25.06 2.07
CA ASN A 18 -23.72 24.40 3.37
C ASN A 18 -22.37 23.69 3.60
N PRO A 19 -21.58 24.04 4.63
CA PRO A 19 -20.29 23.42 4.91
C PRO A 19 -20.38 21.92 5.27
N GLU A 20 -21.58 21.38 5.51
CA GLU A 20 -21.80 19.98 5.88
C GLU A 20 -22.48 19.13 4.77
N ALA A 21 -22.71 19.66 3.57
CA ALA A 21 -23.34 18.89 2.50
C ALA A 21 -22.34 17.90 1.85
N VAL A 22 -22.56 16.61 2.06
CA VAL A 22 -21.87 15.53 1.33
C VAL A 22 -22.37 15.51 -0.12
N ILE A 23 -21.50 15.81 -1.08
CA ILE A 23 -21.83 15.77 -2.51
C ILE A 23 -21.55 14.36 -3.03
N TYR A 24 -22.60 13.62 -3.42
CA TYR A 24 -22.46 12.40 -4.23
C TYR A 24 -22.55 12.78 -5.72
N GLY A 25 -21.43 12.73 -6.45
CA GLY A 25 -21.36 12.98 -7.89
C GLY A 25 -19.99 13.38 -8.41
N ARG A 26 -19.77 13.28 -9.73
CA ARG A 26 -18.54 13.76 -10.39
C ARG A 26 -18.47 15.30 -10.28
N PRO A 27 -17.37 15.88 -9.78
CA PRO A 27 -17.22 17.32 -9.62
C PRO A 27 -17.41 18.05 -10.96
N SER A 28 -18.21 19.11 -10.95
CA SER A 28 -18.32 20.07 -12.04
C SER A 28 -17.34 21.23 -11.82
N GLY A 29 -17.02 21.99 -12.88
CA GLY A 29 -15.86 22.89 -12.95
C GLY A 29 -15.72 24.00 -11.88
N ASN A 30 -16.67 24.16 -10.96
CA ASN A 30 -16.61 25.10 -9.84
C ASN A 30 -16.69 24.43 -8.45
N ASP A 31 -16.73 23.11 -8.37
CA ASP A 31 -16.79 22.38 -7.09
C ASP A 31 -15.42 22.39 -6.42
N VAL A 32 -15.28 23.15 -5.33
CA VAL A 32 -14.12 23.05 -4.45
C VAL A 32 -14.32 21.83 -3.56
N ILE A 33 -13.74 20.69 -3.94
CA ILE A 33 -13.68 19.52 -3.05
C ILE A 33 -12.72 19.89 -1.91
N LYS A 34 -13.28 20.33 -0.79
CA LYS A 34 -12.54 20.41 0.46
C LYS A 34 -12.47 19.00 1.02
N TYR A 35 -11.40 18.28 0.71
CA TYR A 35 -11.08 17.05 1.41
C TYR A 35 -10.71 17.41 2.85
N THR A 36 -11.65 17.24 3.80
CA THR A 36 -11.27 17.14 5.20
C THR A 36 -10.70 15.76 5.39
N ILE A 37 -9.39 15.65 5.26
CA ILE A 37 -8.69 14.38 5.49
C ILE A 37 -8.54 14.24 7.01
N ASP A 38 -9.20 13.22 7.56
CA ASP A 38 -9.04 12.84 8.95
C ASP A 38 -7.85 11.88 9.06
N ASP A 39 -6.68 12.45 9.30
CA ASP A 39 -5.40 11.76 9.53
C ASP A 39 -5.23 11.33 11.00
N LYS A 40 -6.28 11.44 11.84
CA LYS A 40 -6.22 11.09 13.26
C LYS A 40 -7.15 9.96 13.65
N SER A 41 -8.05 9.51 12.76
CA SER A 41 -9.05 8.50 13.09
C SER A 41 -8.47 7.19 13.65
N ASN A 42 -7.24 6.85 13.26
CA ASN A 42 -6.55 5.62 13.66
C ASN A 42 -5.36 5.85 14.60
N ILE A 43 -5.14 7.11 15.03
CA ILE A 43 -4.09 7.46 15.99
C ILE A 43 -4.63 7.31 17.40
N GLY A 44 -3.96 6.52 18.22
CA GLY A 44 -4.26 6.30 19.64
C GLY A 44 -3.05 6.53 20.53
N ASP A 45 -3.11 5.96 21.73
CA ASP A 45 -2.02 6.02 22.70
C ASP A 45 -0.75 5.34 22.17
N GLU A 46 0.40 5.88 22.55
CA GLU A 46 1.71 5.33 22.19
C GLU A 46 1.93 3.95 22.81
N LYS A 47 2.34 3.00 21.97
CA LYS A 47 2.68 1.62 22.33
C LYS A 47 4.08 1.31 21.87
N THR A 48 4.84 0.54 22.65
CA THR A 48 6.14 0.04 22.22
C THR A 48 5.96 -1.29 21.49
N VAL A 49 6.45 -1.37 20.26
CA VAL A 49 6.60 -2.62 19.50
C VAL A 49 8.06 -3.05 19.59
N THR A 50 8.29 -4.32 19.90
CA THR A 50 9.63 -4.91 20.02
C THR A 50 9.81 -5.97 18.94
N PHE A 51 10.87 -5.84 18.16
CA PHE A 51 11.21 -6.74 17.06
C PHE A 51 12.09 -7.90 17.52
N THR A 52 12.30 -8.89 16.65
CA THR A 52 13.04 -10.12 16.98
C THR A 52 14.51 -9.88 17.33
N ASP A 53 15.10 -8.78 16.87
CA ASP A 53 16.47 -8.36 17.22
C ASP A 53 16.55 -7.57 18.55
N GLY A 54 15.41 -7.35 19.22
CA GLY A 54 15.29 -6.58 20.46
C GLY A 54 15.22 -5.07 20.25
N SER A 55 15.29 -4.58 19.01
CA SER A 55 15.04 -3.18 18.70
C SER A 55 13.56 -2.84 18.91
N THR A 56 13.26 -1.57 19.13
CA THR A 56 11.90 -1.11 19.41
C THR A 56 11.50 0.09 18.57
N VAL A 57 10.19 0.21 18.35
CA VAL A 57 9.56 1.37 17.72
C VAL A 57 8.31 1.77 18.51
N THR A 58 8.07 3.06 18.62
CA THR A 58 6.79 3.57 19.10
C THR A 58 5.76 3.48 17.98
N SER A 59 4.67 2.76 18.22
CA SER A 59 3.47 2.73 17.37
C SER A 59 2.37 3.58 18.00
N LYS A 60 1.69 4.36 17.17
CA LYS A 60 0.49 5.13 17.52
C LYS A 60 -0.77 4.52 16.93
N ASP A 61 -0.68 3.36 16.29
CA ASP A 61 -1.84 2.68 15.75
C ASP A 61 -2.78 2.23 16.88
N ASN A 62 -4.05 2.60 16.77
CA ASN A 62 -5.05 2.25 17.77
C ASN A 62 -5.52 0.78 17.68
N GLY A 63 -5.14 0.05 16.63
CA GLY A 63 -5.48 -1.37 16.43
C GLY A 63 -6.93 -1.60 16.02
N THR A 64 -7.67 -0.55 15.67
CA THR A 64 -9.10 -0.65 15.32
C THR A 64 -9.29 -0.78 13.80
N VAL A 65 -10.17 -1.70 13.42
CA VAL A 65 -10.62 -1.82 12.03
C VAL A 65 -11.89 -0.99 11.88
N ARG A 66 -11.86 -0.01 10.99
CA ARG A 66 -13.04 0.77 10.58
C ARG A 66 -13.98 -0.10 9.75
N LYS A 67 -15.19 -0.34 10.25
CA LYS A 67 -16.19 -1.25 9.65
C LYS A 67 -17.29 -0.50 8.91
N GLU A 68 -17.32 0.82 9.06
CA GLU A 68 -18.35 1.72 8.58
C GLU A 68 -18.05 2.30 7.18
N LEU A 69 -16.88 2.02 6.62
CA LEU A 69 -16.45 2.55 5.33
C LEU A 69 -16.61 1.51 4.21
N SER A 70 -17.24 1.92 3.10
CA SER A 70 -17.14 1.17 1.85
C SER A 70 -15.77 1.40 1.19
N SER A 71 -15.34 0.47 0.32
CA SER A 71 -14.11 0.66 -0.45
C SER A 71 -14.16 1.90 -1.35
N GLN A 72 -15.35 2.25 -1.86
CA GLN A 72 -15.54 3.45 -2.67
C GLN A 72 -15.35 4.72 -1.83
N ASP A 73 -15.98 4.80 -0.66
CA ASP A 73 -15.85 5.96 0.23
C ASP A 73 -14.40 6.11 0.73
N LEU A 74 -13.74 4.99 1.04
CA LEU A 74 -12.33 4.97 1.42
C LEU A 74 -11.44 5.57 0.31
N ALA A 75 -11.60 5.11 -0.93
CA ALA A 75 -10.81 5.56 -2.06
C ALA A 75 -11.10 7.02 -2.44
N ASP A 76 -12.37 7.41 -2.51
CA ASP A 76 -12.78 8.71 -3.02
C ASP A 76 -12.58 9.84 -2.01
N SER A 77 -12.70 9.55 -0.71
CA SER A 77 -12.80 10.61 0.30
C SER A 77 -11.76 10.56 1.41
N LYS A 78 -11.04 9.43 1.58
CA LYS A 78 -10.14 9.24 2.74
C LYS A 78 -8.67 9.10 2.37
N MET A 79 -8.35 8.32 1.34
CA MET A 79 -6.97 7.95 1.01
C MET A 79 -6.12 9.14 0.51
N GLY A 80 -6.74 10.08 -0.22
CA GLY A 80 -6.03 11.25 -0.75
C GLY A 80 -4.92 10.88 -1.75
N MET A 81 -3.91 11.75 -1.86
CA MET A 81 -2.77 11.51 -2.75
C MET A 81 -1.86 10.40 -2.22
N GLY A 82 -1.40 9.54 -3.13
CA GLY A 82 -0.55 8.41 -2.80
C GLY A 82 0.78 8.35 -3.57
N VAL A 83 1.78 7.75 -2.95
CA VAL A 83 3.09 7.44 -3.58
C VAL A 83 3.48 5.98 -3.37
N ASN A 84 4.33 5.45 -4.25
CA ASN A 84 4.95 4.15 -4.04
C ASN A 84 6.35 4.33 -3.46
N ILE A 85 6.67 3.60 -2.40
CA ILE A 85 8.04 3.48 -1.88
C ILE A 85 8.71 2.33 -2.63
N GLY A 86 9.05 2.60 -3.89
CA GLY A 86 9.59 1.60 -4.81
C GLY A 86 11.07 1.31 -4.58
N ASN A 87 11.54 0.26 -5.25
CA ASN A 87 12.89 -0.28 -5.24
C ASN A 87 13.49 -0.43 -3.83
N THR A 88 12.68 -0.80 -2.84
CA THR A 88 13.06 -0.89 -1.44
C THR A 88 12.76 -2.29 -0.88
N LEU A 89 11.55 -2.57 -0.38
CA LEU A 89 11.22 -3.89 0.19
C LEU A 89 10.93 -4.95 -0.88
N GLU A 90 10.69 -4.53 -2.13
CA GLU A 90 10.58 -5.40 -3.29
C GLU A 90 11.88 -5.62 -4.04
N ALA A 91 12.93 -4.88 -3.70
CA ALA A 91 14.19 -5.00 -4.40
C ALA A 91 14.75 -6.41 -4.21
N VAL A 92 15.34 -6.96 -5.26
CA VAL A 92 15.89 -8.33 -5.24
C VAL A 92 17.27 -8.34 -5.88
N GLN A 93 18.15 -9.22 -5.40
CA GLN A 93 19.42 -9.44 -6.08
C GLN A 93 19.19 -9.90 -7.53
N GLY A 94 20.12 -9.53 -8.41
CA GLY A 94 20.05 -9.90 -9.82
C GLY A 94 19.88 -11.40 -10.02
N ILE A 95 19.10 -11.79 -11.03
CA ILE A 95 18.71 -13.18 -11.33
C ILE A 95 19.93 -14.12 -11.43
N SER A 96 21.07 -13.62 -11.91
CA SER A 96 22.33 -14.36 -11.99
C SER A 96 22.92 -14.71 -10.63
N SER A 97 22.80 -13.81 -9.64
CA SER A 97 23.25 -14.02 -8.27
C SER A 97 22.29 -14.93 -7.48
N LYS A 98 21.00 -14.91 -7.84
CA LYS A 98 19.97 -15.78 -7.24
C LYS A 98 20.11 -17.26 -7.62
N LYS A 99 20.63 -17.57 -8.82
CA LYS A 99 20.79 -18.97 -9.27
C LYS A 99 21.80 -19.78 -8.44
N SER A 100 22.66 -19.10 -7.68
CA SER A 100 23.63 -19.70 -6.76
C SER A 100 23.18 -19.72 -5.30
N MET A 101 22.03 -19.14 -4.96
CA MET A 101 21.53 -19.08 -3.58
C MET A 101 20.71 -20.33 -3.27
N ALA A 102 20.99 -20.93 -2.12
CA ALA A 102 20.21 -22.06 -1.61
C ALA A 102 18.87 -21.55 -1.06
N ALA A 103 17.84 -22.41 -1.01
CA ALA A 103 16.56 -22.08 -0.38
C ALA A 103 16.73 -21.58 1.08
N THR A 104 17.74 -22.10 1.79
CA THR A 104 18.10 -21.67 3.15
C THR A 104 18.59 -20.22 3.25
N ASP A 105 19.08 -19.65 2.15
CA ASP A 105 19.56 -18.27 2.14
C ASP A 105 18.40 -17.28 2.27
N TYR A 106 17.23 -17.62 1.70
CA TYR A 106 16.00 -16.83 1.83
C TYR A 106 15.35 -16.99 3.20
N ALA A 107 15.39 -18.20 3.76
CA ALA A 107 14.91 -18.51 5.11
C ALA A 107 15.59 -17.68 6.22
N THR A 108 16.84 -17.28 6.00
CA THR A 108 17.69 -16.61 7.01
C THR A 108 18.12 -15.20 6.63
N ALA A 109 17.56 -14.70 5.52
CA ALA A 109 17.71 -13.39 4.95
C ALA A 109 17.67 -12.24 5.97
N ASP A 110 18.67 -11.36 5.92
CA ASP A 110 18.71 -10.14 6.73
C ASP A 110 18.24 -8.93 5.91
N PRO A 111 17.14 -8.23 6.25
CA PRO A 111 16.50 -7.22 5.40
C PRO A 111 17.42 -6.20 4.71
N SER A 112 18.51 -5.83 5.37
CA SER A 112 19.55 -4.94 4.81
C SER A 112 20.06 -5.37 3.42
N TRP A 113 20.11 -6.67 3.15
CA TRP A 113 20.61 -7.26 1.91
C TRP A 113 19.73 -6.99 0.68
N PHE A 114 18.42 -6.81 0.85
CA PHE A 114 17.48 -6.59 -0.26
C PHE A 114 17.07 -5.14 -0.33
N VAL A 115 16.90 -4.46 0.82
CA VAL A 115 16.56 -3.03 0.88
C VAL A 115 17.53 -2.19 0.04
N SER A 116 18.82 -2.54 0.12
CA SER A 116 19.90 -1.85 -0.59
C SER A 116 20.22 -2.42 -1.96
N ALA A 117 19.60 -3.54 -2.37
CA ALA A 117 19.98 -4.25 -3.59
C ALA A 117 19.81 -3.40 -4.86
N TRP A 118 18.84 -2.48 -4.87
CA TRP A 118 18.60 -1.55 -5.97
C TRP A 118 18.96 -0.09 -5.62
N GLY A 119 19.83 0.11 -4.64
CA GLY A 119 20.45 1.41 -4.33
C GLY A 119 19.67 2.33 -3.40
N ASN A 120 18.53 1.88 -2.85
CA ASN A 120 17.80 2.61 -1.81
C ASN A 120 18.30 2.29 -0.41
N VAL A 121 17.77 3.02 0.57
CA VAL A 121 18.04 2.85 2.00
C VAL A 121 16.78 2.42 2.73
N GLU A 122 16.94 2.00 3.98
CA GLU A 122 15.80 1.64 4.83
C GLU A 122 14.79 2.79 4.95
N ILE A 123 13.51 2.40 4.99
CA ILE A 123 12.40 3.30 5.25
C ILE A 123 12.51 3.80 6.69
N THR A 124 12.45 5.11 6.90
CA THR A 124 12.57 5.72 8.24
C THR A 124 11.33 6.55 8.58
N GLN A 125 11.03 6.71 9.88
CA GLN A 125 9.97 7.61 10.34
C GLN A 125 10.11 9.01 9.73
N LYS A 126 11.31 9.59 9.77
CA LYS A 126 11.60 10.92 9.21
C LYS A 126 11.25 11.03 7.72
N TYR A 127 11.46 9.96 6.94
CA TYR A 127 11.09 9.93 5.53
C TYR A 127 9.57 10.01 5.36
N LEU A 128 8.80 9.22 6.12
CA LEU A 128 7.34 9.25 6.08
C LEU A 128 6.77 10.56 6.61
N ASP A 129 7.35 11.14 7.67
CA ASP A 129 6.97 12.45 8.19
C ASP A 129 7.14 13.53 7.13
N THR A 130 8.24 13.46 6.39
CA THR A 130 8.53 14.40 5.30
C THR A 130 7.53 14.25 4.16
N LEU A 131 7.24 13.02 3.72
CA LEU A 131 6.22 12.76 2.69
C LEU A 131 4.84 13.27 3.13
N HIS A 132 4.43 12.97 4.36
CA HIS A 132 3.16 13.43 4.92
C HIS A 132 3.09 14.97 4.99
N SER A 133 4.20 15.63 5.35
CA SER A 133 4.27 17.10 5.37
C SER A 133 4.07 17.76 4.00
N TYR A 134 4.24 17.01 2.90
CA TYR A 134 3.93 17.46 1.54
C TYR A 134 2.51 17.12 1.08
N GLY A 135 1.65 16.62 1.98
CA GLY A 135 0.24 16.29 1.69
C GLY A 135 0.04 14.90 1.08
N ILE A 136 1.05 14.02 1.16
CA ILE A 136 0.89 12.61 0.79
C ILE A 136 0.24 11.88 1.96
N ASN A 137 -0.90 11.26 1.72
CA ASN A 137 -1.68 10.60 2.77
C ASN A 137 -1.79 9.09 2.59
N THR A 138 -1.37 8.58 1.43
CA THR A 138 -1.27 7.14 1.16
C THR A 138 0.14 6.76 0.75
N VAL A 139 0.65 5.66 1.27
CA VAL A 139 1.85 5.00 0.75
C VAL A 139 1.53 3.59 0.32
N ARG A 140 2.05 3.19 -0.83
CA ARG A 140 2.13 1.79 -1.23
C ARG A 140 3.56 1.31 -1.01
N ILE A 141 3.70 0.25 -0.24
CA ILE A 141 4.98 -0.41 0.07
C ILE A 141 4.98 -1.75 -0.67
N PRO A 142 5.54 -1.80 -1.89
CA PRO A 142 5.72 -3.05 -2.61
C PRO A 142 6.72 -3.96 -1.88
N ILE A 143 6.41 -5.25 -1.80
CA ILE A 143 7.21 -6.23 -1.05
C ILE A 143 7.47 -7.45 -1.93
N ALA A 144 8.71 -7.95 -1.91
CA ALA A 144 9.07 -9.23 -2.48
C ALA A 144 9.22 -10.24 -1.35
N TRP A 145 8.12 -10.93 -1.01
CA TRP A 145 8.10 -11.92 0.08
C TRP A 145 9.06 -13.07 -0.15
N THR A 146 9.39 -13.32 -1.42
CA THR A 146 10.40 -14.30 -1.86
C THR A 146 11.83 -13.98 -1.45
N ASN A 147 12.05 -12.82 -0.83
CA ASN A 147 13.29 -12.54 -0.15
C ASN A 147 13.36 -13.18 1.25
N GLY A 148 12.26 -13.63 1.82
CA GLY A 148 12.21 -14.10 3.20
C GLY A 148 11.40 -15.36 3.41
N ASP A 149 10.88 -15.99 2.37
CA ASP A 149 10.07 -17.20 2.47
C ASP A 149 10.93 -18.48 2.33
N ASN A 150 10.37 -19.58 2.85
CA ASN A 150 10.92 -20.91 2.63
C ASN A 150 10.27 -21.55 1.40
N ASP A 151 11.06 -21.82 0.37
CA ASP A 151 10.64 -22.62 -0.79
C ASP A 151 10.72 -24.14 -0.49
N ASP A 152 10.20 -24.55 0.68
CA ASP A 152 10.16 -25.94 1.18
C ASP A 152 8.75 -26.54 1.19
N GLY A 153 7.77 -25.79 0.65
CA GLY A 153 6.35 -26.12 0.66
C GLY A 153 5.58 -25.61 1.88
N SER A 154 6.26 -25.15 2.94
CA SER A 154 5.62 -24.45 4.06
C SER A 154 5.40 -22.96 3.77
N TYR A 155 6.24 -22.36 2.92
CA TYR A 155 6.25 -20.92 2.60
C TYR A 155 6.29 -20.04 3.85
N THR A 156 6.93 -20.54 4.91
CA THR A 156 7.09 -19.79 6.15
C THR A 156 7.93 -18.54 5.86
N ILE A 157 7.39 -17.37 6.17
CA ILE A 157 8.11 -16.10 6.07
C ILE A 157 8.96 -15.94 7.32
N ASN A 158 10.25 -15.68 7.14
CA ASN A 158 11.18 -15.47 8.23
C ASN A 158 10.80 -14.21 9.04
N ALA A 159 11.08 -14.24 10.33
CA ALA A 159 10.61 -13.19 11.24
C ALA A 159 11.27 -11.83 11.00
N LYS A 160 12.53 -11.79 10.53
CA LYS A 160 13.22 -10.53 10.22
C LYS A 160 12.55 -9.79 9.05
N MET A 161 12.04 -10.54 8.07
CA MET A 161 11.27 -9.99 6.95
C MET A 161 9.97 -9.36 7.44
N LEU A 162 9.25 -10.06 8.33
CA LEU A 162 8.03 -9.52 8.95
C LEU A 162 8.33 -8.25 9.76
N ASP A 163 9.40 -8.25 10.56
CA ASP A 163 9.83 -7.09 11.36
C ASP A 163 10.13 -5.87 10.47
N ALA A 164 10.84 -6.05 9.35
CA ALA A 164 11.17 -4.95 8.44
C ALA A 164 9.91 -4.35 7.79
N VAL A 165 8.96 -5.20 7.39
CA VAL A 165 7.67 -4.75 6.85
C VAL A 165 6.86 -4.03 7.92
N GLU A 166 6.71 -4.63 9.11
CA GLU A 166 5.95 -4.05 10.22
C GLU A 166 6.53 -2.69 10.62
N LYS A 167 7.85 -2.57 10.73
CA LYS A 167 8.54 -1.30 11.03
C LYS A 167 8.22 -0.22 10.01
N ALA A 168 8.28 -0.53 8.72
CA ALA A 168 7.95 0.42 7.66
C ALA A 168 6.46 0.83 7.67
N VAL A 169 5.56 -0.13 7.93
CA VAL A 169 4.12 0.12 8.06
C VAL A 169 3.83 1.01 9.26
N ILE A 170 4.41 0.72 10.44
CA ILE A 170 4.22 1.52 11.65
C ILE A 170 4.65 2.97 11.40
N TYR A 171 5.75 3.22 10.68
CA TYR A 171 6.19 4.58 10.37
C TYR A 171 5.15 5.39 9.60
N ALA A 172 4.44 4.78 8.66
CA ALA A 172 3.36 5.45 7.94
C ALA A 172 2.10 5.59 8.80
N LEU A 173 1.72 4.54 9.55
CA LEU A 173 0.56 4.57 10.44
C LEU A 173 0.71 5.57 11.59
N ASN A 174 1.94 5.85 12.05
CA ASN A 174 2.23 6.88 13.05
C ASN A 174 1.85 8.29 12.59
N ASN A 175 1.78 8.51 11.27
CA ASN A 175 1.33 9.76 10.65
C ASN A 175 -0.15 9.72 10.26
N GLY A 176 -0.86 8.63 10.56
CA GLY A 176 -2.25 8.43 10.16
C GLY A 176 -2.42 8.18 8.66
N MET A 177 -1.33 7.87 7.96
CA MET A 177 -1.35 7.58 6.53
C MET A 177 -2.03 6.23 6.27
N TYR A 178 -2.60 6.09 5.08
CA TYR A 178 -3.02 4.81 4.54
C TYR A 178 -1.82 4.05 4.01
N VAL A 179 -1.79 2.74 4.28
CA VAL A 179 -0.73 1.87 3.81
C VAL A 179 -1.32 0.76 2.96
N ILE A 180 -0.77 0.58 1.77
CA ILE A 180 -1.06 -0.54 0.89
C ILE A 180 0.20 -1.41 0.83
N ILE A 181 0.09 -2.67 1.21
CA ILE A 181 1.13 -3.68 0.97
C ILE A 181 0.63 -4.66 -0.07
N ASN A 182 1.54 -5.31 -0.78
CA ASN A 182 1.18 -6.38 -1.70
C ASN A 182 2.32 -7.40 -1.81
N ASP A 183 2.04 -8.48 -2.53
CA ASP A 183 3.08 -9.30 -3.14
C ASP A 183 3.44 -8.70 -4.51
N HIS A 184 4.69 -8.28 -4.69
CA HIS A 184 5.12 -7.49 -5.86
C HIS A 184 6.02 -8.25 -6.82
N TRP A 185 7.14 -8.77 -6.33
CA TRP A 185 7.97 -9.71 -7.07
C TRP A 185 8.04 -11.01 -6.27
N ASP A 186 7.53 -12.06 -6.87
CA ASP A 186 7.19 -13.32 -6.20
C ASP A 186 8.01 -14.49 -6.77
N ASN A 187 9.15 -14.21 -7.41
CA ASN A 187 9.96 -15.22 -8.09
C ASN A 187 9.17 -16.09 -9.10
N GLN A 188 8.16 -15.51 -9.76
CA GLN A 188 7.25 -16.23 -10.66
C GLN A 188 6.37 -17.26 -9.95
N TRP A 189 6.19 -17.16 -8.63
CA TRP A 189 5.29 -18.01 -7.84
C TRP A 189 3.88 -18.01 -8.41
N TRP A 190 3.33 -16.83 -8.75
CA TRP A 190 2.05 -16.73 -9.46
C TRP A 190 2.05 -17.49 -10.79
N GLY A 191 3.18 -17.46 -11.51
CA GLY A 191 3.38 -18.21 -12.76
C GLY A 191 3.32 -19.72 -12.58
N GLN A 192 3.48 -20.25 -11.36
CA GLN A 192 3.34 -21.67 -11.06
C GLN A 192 1.86 -22.11 -11.04
N PHE A 193 0.95 -21.27 -10.56
CA PHE A 193 -0.50 -21.57 -10.58
C PHE A 193 -1.13 -21.52 -11.98
N GLY A 194 -0.41 -20.96 -12.96
CA GLY A 194 -0.90 -20.78 -14.33
C GLY A 194 -0.07 -21.41 -15.46
N ALA A 195 1.20 -21.82 -15.23
CA ALA A 195 2.09 -22.14 -16.36
C ALA A 195 3.36 -22.98 -16.07
N CYS A 196 3.37 -23.95 -15.16
CA CYS A 196 4.58 -24.75 -14.90
C CYS A 196 4.56 -26.21 -15.37
N LYS A 197 3.51 -26.68 -16.05
CA LYS A 197 3.55 -27.92 -16.85
C LYS A 197 3.86 -27.56 -18.29
N ARG A 198 4.58 -28.43 -19.01
CA ARG A 198 4.67 -28.33 -20.48
C ARG A 198 3.73 -29.38 -21.06
N ASP A 199 2.89 -28.96 -22.01
CA ASP A 199 2.11 -29.92 -22.78
C ASP A 199 2.99 -30.68 -23.79
N GLU A 200 2.38 -31.62 -24.50
CA GLU A 200 3.03 -32.41 -25.56
C GLU A 200 3.65 -31.55 -26.68
N ASN A 201 3.20 -30.31 -26.84
CA ASN A 201 3.69 -29.34 -27.83
C ASN A 201 4.73 -28.38 -27.23
N ASN A 202 5.27 -28.70 -26.05
CA ASN A 202 6.26 -27.90 -25.34
C ASN A 202 5.75 -26.48 -24.96
N LYS A 203 4.44 -26.25 -24.96
CA LYS A 203 3.85 -24.98 -24.50
C LYS A 203 3.71 -25.03 -22.98
N LYS A 204 4.02 -23.91 -22.32
CA LYS A 204 3.76 -23.76 -20.89
C LYS A 204 2.24 -23.72 -20.64
N VAL A 205 1.74 -24.61 -19.78
CA VAL A 205 0.34 -24.74 -19.37
C VAL A 205 0.26 -24.83 -17.85
N ALA A 206 -0.89 -24.50 -17.28
CA ALA A 206 -1.11 -24.53 -15.83
C ALA A 206 -0.88 -25.93 -15.28
N ASN A 207 -0.21 -26.00 -14.13
CA ASN A 207 -0.12 -27.24 -13.37
C ASN A 207 -1.32 -27.32 -12.44
N GLU A 208 -2.43 -27.86 -12.95
CA GLU A 208 -3.70 -27.95 -12.21
C GLU A 208 -3.60 -28.84 -10.96
N GLU A 209 -2.63 -29.76 -10.88
CA GLU A 209 -2.39 -30.58 -9.68
C GLU A 209 -1.82 -29.74 -8.53
N VAL A 210 -0.86 -28.86 -8.83
CA VAL A 210 -0.29 -27.92 -7.85
C VAL A 210 -1.33 -26.86 -7.48
N ARG A 211 -2.10 -26.36 -8.46
CA ARG A 211 -3.16 -25.39 -8.22
C ARG A 211 -4.27 -25.93 -7.31
N ALA A 212 -4.58 -27.22 -7.37
CA ALA A 212 -5.60 -27.84 -6.52
C ALA A 212 -5.14 -28.06 -5.07
N GLN A 213 -3.83 -27.96 -4.79
CA GLN A 213 -3.25 -28.18 -3.46
C GLN A 213 -2.97 -26.89 -2.68
N ALA A 214 -2.97 -25.73 -3.35
CA ALA A 214 -2.86 -24.41 -2.74
C ALA A 214 -4.23 -23.82 -2.38
#